data_AF-A0A6I3DBQ8-F1
#
_entry.id   AF-A0A6I3DBQ8-F1
#
_cell.length_a   1.000
_cell.length_b   1.000
_cell.length_c   1.000
_cell.angle_alpha   90.00
_cell.angle_beta   90.00
_cell.angle_gamma   90.00
#
_symmetry.space_group_name_H-M   'P 1'
#
loop_
_entity.id
_entity.type
_entity.pdbx_description
1 polymer ?
#
loop_
_entity_poly.entity_id
_entity_poly.type
_entity_poly.pdbx_seq_one_letter_code
_entity_poly.pdbx_strand_id
1 'polypeptide(L)'
;MNDPFGHHSGQFANNHSEAENRQFADTFGRLTQEFATAMTEGHEASDTKVQDLVRRHYEFCLQFWTPNQHSYKALAMSYVLPSPYQEAYEEVAMGLAKFHYNAILIWADNNLSN
;
A
#
# COMPACT_ATOMS: atom_id res chain seq x y z
N MET A 1 -6.65 16.64 -37.56
CA MET A 1 -7.19 16.99 -36.22
C MET A 1 -7.51 15.71 -35.46
N ASN A 2 -7.39 15.79 -34.13
CA ASN A 2 -7.72 14.83 -33.05
C ASN A 2 -6.65 13.82 -32.59
N ASP A 3 -5.97 14.20 -31.50
CA ASP A 3 -5.64 13.32 -30.37
C ASP A 3 -5.89 14.13 -29.08
N PRO A 4 -6.55 13.58 -28.03
CA PRO A 4 -5.99 13.74 -26.69
C PRO A 4 -6.41 12.65 -25.66
N PHE A 5 -6.51 11.38 -26.02
CA PHE A 5 -6.74 10.32 -25.02
C PHE A 5 -5.74 9.18 -25.17
N GLY A 6 -4.46 9.56 -25.08
CA GLY A 6 -3.38 8.67 -24.67
C GLY A 6 -3.60 8.18 -23.23
N HIS A 7 -4.49 7.21 -23.05
CA HIS A 7 -4.48 6.38 -21.85
C HIS A 7 -3.44 5.28 -22.05
N HIS A 8 -2.22 5.56 -21.57
CA HIS A 8 -1.16 4.58 -21.36
C HIS A 8 -1.60 3.50 -20.35
N SER A 9 -2.51 2.62 -20.74
CA SER A 9 -2.89 1.43 -20.00
C SER A 9 -2.18 0.23 -20.62
N GLY A 10 -0.86 0.14 -20.47
CA GLY A 10 -0.12 -0.92 -21.16
C GLY A 10 1.38 -1.03 -20.87
N GLN A 11 1.91 -0.35 -19.87
CA GLN A 11 3.31 -0.52 -19.46
C GLN A 11 3.38 -0.82 -17.96
N PHE A 12 2.75 -1.91 -17.53
CA PHE A 12 3.36 -2.67 -16.45
C PHE A 12 4.65 -3.22 -17.07
N ALA A 13 5.75 -2.50 -16.89
CA ALA A 13 7.07 -2.91 -17.33
C ALA A 13 7.41 -4.21 -16.59
N ASN A 14 6.98 -5.31 -17.17
CA ASN A 14 7.14 -6.67 -16.69
C ASN A 14 8.57 -7.11 -16.99
N ASN A 15 9.53 -6.42 -16.38
CA ASN A 15 10.95 -6.68 -16.52
C ASN A 15 11.60 -7.01 -15.17
N HIS A 16 10.80 -7.25 -14.14
CA HIS A 16 11.25 -7.81 -12.87
C HIS A 16 11.29 -9.33 -13.00
N SER A 17 12.45 -9.91 -12.73
CA SER A 17 12.61 -11.37 -12.77
C SER A 17 11.69 -12.04 -11.74
N GLU A 18 11.32 -13.30 -11.93
CA GLU A 18 10.53 -14.06 -10.95
C GLU A 18 11.13 -14.04 -9.53
N ALA A 19 12.45 -13.86 -9.42
CA ALA A 19 13.17 -13.68 -8.17
C ALA A 19 12.86 -12.34 -7.50
N GLU A 20 12.85 -11.23 -8.24
CA GLU A 20 12.49 -9.91 -7.73
C GLU A 20 11.03 -9.91 -7.26
N ASN A 21 10.13 -10.50 -8.03
CA ASN A 21 8.72 -10.60 -7.66
C ASN A 21 8.50 -11.37 -6.34
N ARG A 22 9.33 -12.39 -6.06
CA ARG A 22 9.31 -13.08 -4.76
C ARG A 22 9.87 -12.22 -3.63
N GLN A 23 10.95 -11.47 -3.87
CA GLN A 23 11.50 -10.55 -2.87
C GLN A 23 10.50 -9.44 -2.52
N PHE A 24 9.73 -8.99 -3.51
CA PHE A 24 8.66 -8.03 -3.35
C PHE A 24 7.52 -8.56 -2.51
N ALA A 25 7.05 -9.78 -2.80
CA ALA A 25 6.04 -10.45 -2.01
C ALA A 25 6.52 -10.70 -0.56
N ASP A 26 7.78 -11.09 -0.36
CA ASP A 26 8.38 -11.28 0.98
C ASP A 26 8.46 -9.95 1.74
N THR A 27 8.93 -8.89 1.11
CA THR A 27 9.02 -7.55 1.71
C THR A 27 7.65 -7.03 2.10
N PHE A 28 6.67 -7.13 1.19
CA PHE A 28 5.29 -6.72 1.47
C PHE A 28 4.65 -7.55 2.59
N GLY A 29 4.89 -8.87 2.60
CA GLY A 29 4.44 -9.77 3.65
C GLY A 29 5.02 -9.40 5.02
N ARG A 30 6.33 -9.11 5.08
CA ARG A 30 7.00 -8.62 6.30
C ARG A 30 6.41 -7.31 6.79
N LEU A 31 6.26 -6.32 5.91
CA LEU A 31 5.64 -5.04 6.28
C LEU A 31 4.24 -5.25 6.86
N THR A 32 3.43 -6.11 6.24
CA THR A 32 2.08 -6.46 6.72
C THR A 32 2.11 -7.12 8.10
N GLN A 33 3.06 -8.03 8.34
CA GLN A 33 3.26 -8.62 9.67
C GLN A 33 3.72 -7.58 10.71
N GLU A 34 4.58 -6.63 10.33
CA GLU A 34 4.99 -5.52 11.19
C GLU A 34 3.80 -4.60 11.53
N PHE A 35 2.91 -4.31 10.57
CA PHE A 35 1.65 -3.61 10.85
C PHE A 35 0.77 -4.38 11.84
N ALA A 36 0.62 -5.70 11.66
CA ALA A 36 -0.15 -6.54 12.58
C ALA A 36 0.47 -6.58 13.99
N THR A 37 1.80 -6.61 14.08
CA THR A 37 2.53 -6.53 15.35
C THR A 37 2.31 -5.18 16.01
N ALA A 38 2.50 -4.08 15.27
CA ALA A 38 2.28 -2.72 15.79
C ALA A 38 0.83 -2.54 16.28
N MET A 39 -0.14 -3.05 15.53
CA MET A 39 -1.54 -3.05 15.94
C MET A 39 -1.78 -3.86 17.22
N THR A 40 -1.16 -5.04 17.33
CA THR A 40 -1.25 -5.91 18.52
C THR A 40 -0.58 -5.27 19.75
N GLU A 41 0.51 -4.53 19.54
CA GLU A 41 1.19 -3.73 20.56
C GLU A 41 0.39 -2.47 20.98
N GLY A 42 -0.69 -2.15 20.27
CA GLY A 42 -1.52 -0.97 20.54
C GLY A 42 -0.96 0.33 19.97
N HIS A 43 -0.02 0.26 19.02
CA HIS A 43 0.44 1.44 18.29
C HIS A 43 -0.67 2.01 17.40
N GLU A 44 -0.72 3.32 17.29
CA GLU A 44 -1.68 4.01 16.42
C GLU A 44 -1.21 4.05 14.97
N ALA A 45 -2.14 4.16 14.03
CA ALA A 45 -1.83 4.27 12.61
C ALA A 45 -0.98 5.52 12.26
N SER A 46 -1.05 6.55 13.11
CA SER A 46 -0.27 7.80 13.04
C SER A 46 1.14 7.69 13.65
N ASP A 47 1.47 6.59 14.33
CA ASP A 47 2.73 6.42 15.02
C ASP A 47 3.90 6.47 14.03
N THR A 48 5.02 7.09 14.43
CA THR A 48 6.19 7.25 13.56
C THR A 48 6.72 5.91 13.05
N LYS A 49 6.63 4.84 13.86
CA LYS A 49 7.01 3.49 13.41
C LYS A 49 6.14 3.01 12.26
N VAL A 50 4.83 3.15 12.41
CA VAL A 50 3.83 2.71 11.42
C VAL A 50 3.95 3.55 10.15
N GLN A 51 4.19 4.85 10.29
CA GLN A 51 4.43 5.76 9.18
C GLN A 51 5.73 5.45 8.41
N ASP A 52 6.79 4.99 9.09
CA ASP A 52 8.02 4.51 8.42
C ASP A 52 7.77 3.23 7.60
N LEU A 53 6.94 2.32 8.10
CA LEU A 53 6.53 1.13 7.33
C LEU A 53 5.76 1.52 6.06
N VAL A 54 4.83 2.48 6.16
CA VAL A 54 4.10 3.00 5.00
C VAL A 54 5.04 3.71 4.03
N ARG A 55 6.01 4.46 4.54
CA ARG A 55 7.03 5.11 3.71
C ARG A 55 7.77 4.09 2.86
N ARG A 56 8.25 3.00 3.47
CA ARG A 56 8.94 1.92 2.74
C ARG A 56 8.03 1.27 1.70
N HIS A 57 6.76 1.06 2.04
CA HIS A 57 5.76 0.57 1.10
C HIS A 57 5.53 1.52 -0.08
N TYR A 58 5.53 2.83 0.17
CA TYR A 58 5.40 3.84 -0.87
C TYR A 58 6.66 3.94 -1.74
N GLU A 59 7.85 3.99 -1.14
CA GLU A 59 9.15 3.97 -1.84
C GLU A 59 9.29 2.69 -2.68
N PHE A 60 8.70 1.60 -2.23
CA PHE A 60 8.58 0.37 -3.00
C PHE A 60 7.65 0.54 -4.20
N CYS A 61 6.43 1.05 -4.00
CA CYS A 61 5.50 1.34 -5.10
C CYS A 61 6.11 2.28 -6.15
N LEU A 62 6.85 3.31 -5.72
CA LEU A 62 7.55 4.28 -6.57
C LEU A 62 8.47 3.64 -7.62
N GLN A 63 9.02 2.45 -7.34
CA GLN A 63 9.88 1.73 -8.28
C GLN A 63 9.10 1.15 -9.47
N PHE A 64 7.80 0.88 -9.30
CA PHE A 64 6.92 0.34 -10.36
C PHE A 64 6.09 1.44 -11.02
N TRP A 65 5.57 2.36 -10.21
CA TRP A 65 4.73 3.46 -10.66
C TRP A 65 4.77 4.59 -9.65
N THR A 66 4.57 5.83 -10.09
CA THR A 66 4.53 6.99 -9.19
C THR A 66 3.09 7.38 -8.89
N PRO A 67 2.44 6.82 -7.85
CA PRO A 67 1.08 7.19 -7.51
C PRO A 67 1.01 8.60 -6.93
N ASN A 68 0.05 9.39 -7.42
CA ASN A 68 -0.37 10.64 -6.78
C ASN A 68 -1.14 10.34 -5.48
N GLN A 69 -1.31 11.34 -4.60
CA GLN A 69 -2.00 11.17 -3.32
C GLN A 69 -3.34 10.42 -3.45
N HIS A 70 -4.19 10.85 -4.38
CA HIS A 70 -5.48 10.20 -4.64
C HIS A 70 -5.34 8.76 -5.13
N SER A 71 -4.38 8.48 -6.02
CA SER A 71 -4.14 7.14 -6.55
C SER A 71 -3.65 6.19 -5.45
N TYR A 72 -2.78 6.66 -4.55
CA TYR A 72 -2.28 5.87 -3.44
C TYR A 72 -3.38 5.60 -2.39
N LYS A 73 -4.19 6.62 -2.05
CA LYS A 73 -5.37 6.47 -1.19
C LYS A 73 -6.40 5.49 -1.79
N ALA A 74 -6.64 5.55 -3.11
CA ALA A 74 -7.56 4.65 -3.81
C ALA A 74 -7.05 3.20 -3.85
N LEU A 75 -5.73 2.99 -4.02
CA LEU A 75 -5.12 1.68 -3.88
C LEU A 75 -5.37 1.12 -2.48
N ALA A 76 -5.09 1.92 -1.45
CA ALA A 76 -5.31 1.52 -0.07
C ALA A 76 -6.77 1.19 0.24
N MET A 77 -7.70 1.98 -0.29
CA MET A 77 -9.15 1.77 -0.14
C MET A 77 -9.58 0.42 -0.71
N SER A 78 -8.96 -0.02 -1.82
CA SER A 78 -9.26 -1.30 -2.45
C SER A 78 -9.00 -2.51 -1.53
N TYR A 79 -8.13 -2.37 -0.52
CA TYR A 79 -7.87 -3.41 0.48
C TYR A 79 -8.90 -3.45 1.62
N VAL A 80 -9.66 -2.38 1.83
CA VAL A 80 -10.66 -2.26 2.93
C VAL A 80 -12.09 -2.40 2.43
N LEU A 81 -12.29 -2.38 1.11
CA LEU A 81 -13.59 -2.68 0.53
C LEU A 81 -13.98 -4.14 0.85
N PRO A 82 -15.29 -4.41 1.07
CA PRO A 82 -15.79 -5.74 1.35
C PRO A 82 -15.43 -6.67 0.20
N SER A 83 -14.44 -7.52 0.49
CA SER A 83 -13.76 -8.39 -0.44
C SER A 83 -13.19 -9.56 0.35
N PRO A 84 -13.03 -10.75 -0.25
CA PRO A 84 -12.36 -11.87 0.41
C PRO A 84 -10.96 -11.51 0.93
N TYR A 85 -10.32 -10.46 0.39
CA TYR A 85 -9.09 -9.90 0.93
C TYR A 85 -9.27 -9.24 2.30
N GLN A 86 -10.31 -8.42 2.50
CA GLN A 86 -10.59 -7.84 3.81
C GLN A 86 -10.81 -8.96 4.84
N GLU A 87 -11.59 -9.99 4.49
CA GLU A 87 -11.85 -11.14 5.36
C GLU A 87 -10.55 -11.87 5.74
N ALA A 88 -9.65 -12.12 4.77
CA ALA A 88 -8.34 -12.72 5.06
C ALA A 88 -7.47 -11.86 6.00
N TYR A 89 -7.54 -10.53 5.89
CA TYR A 89 -6.83 -9.63 6.79
C TYR A 89 -7.48 -9.60 8.19
N GLU A 90 -8.80 -9.65 8.28
CA GLU A 90 -9.53 -9.73 9.55
C GLU A 90 -9.33 -11.08 10.26
N GLU A 91 -9.14 -12.17 9.52
CA GLU A 91 -8.72 -13.48 10.07
C GLU A 91 -7.32 -13.43 10.70
N VAL A 92 -6.40 -12.63 10.14
CA VAL A 92 -5.05 -12.43 10.71
C VAL A 92 -5.11 -11.57 11.96
N ALA A 93 -5.75 -10.40 11.86
CA ALA A 93 -6.02 -9.55 13.01
C ALA A 93 -7.26 -8.68 12.71
N MET A 94 -8.25 -8.76 13.59
CA MET A 94 -9.50 -8.01 13.47
C MET A 94 -9.22 -6.51 13.40
N GLY A 95 -9.50 -5.87 12.25
CA GLY A 95 -9.23 -4.46 12.01
C GLY A 95 -7.89 -4.13 11.34
N LEU A 96 -7.08 -5.13 10.98
CA LEU A 96 -5.79 -4.94 10.30
C LEU A 96 -5.93 -4.19 8.98
N ALA A 97 -6.92 -4.55 8.16
CA ALA A 97 -7.19 -3.89 6.88
C ALA A 97 -7.43 -2.38 7.09
N LYS A 98 -8.28 -2.03 8.06
CA LYS A 98 -8.61 -0.64 8.39
C LYS A 98 -7.42 0.11 8.99
N PHE A 99 -6.62 -0.56 9.84
CA PHE A 99 -5.40 0.00 10.41
C PHE A 99 -4.38 0.35 9.32
N HIS A 100 -4.13 -0.59 8.40
CA HIS A 100 -3.23 -0.41 7.28
C HIS A 100 -3.67 0.75 6.36
N TYR A 101 -4.97 0.82 6.05
CA TYR A 101 -5.55 1.91 5.28
C TYR A 101 -5.43 3.27 5.96
N ASN A 102 -5.75 3.36 7.26
CA ASN A 102 -5.59 4.59 8.01
C ASN A 102 -4.13 5.05 8.02
N ALA A 103 -3.18 4.13 8.19
CA ALA A 103 -1.76 4.45 8.16
C ALA A 103 -1.35 5.03 6.79
N ILE A 104 -1.81 4.41 5.70
CA ILE A 104 -1.58 4.90 4.34
C ILE A 104 -2.21 6.28 4.12
N LEU A 105 -3.45 6.50 4.56
CA LEU A 105 -4.13 7.78 4.46
C LEU A 105 -3.32 8.89 5.14
N ILE A 106 -2.93 8.69 6.39
CA ILE A 106 -2.17 9.67 7.18
C ILE A 106 -0.83 9.98 6.51
N TRP A 107 -0.13 8.94 6.04
CA TRP A 107 1.16 9.12 5.38
C TRP A 107 1.01 9.89 4.07
N ALA A 108 0.04 9.51 3.24
CA ALA A 108 -0.25 10.16 1.97
C ALA A 108 -0.66 11.62 2.16
N ASP A 109 -1.43 11.92 3.20
CA ASP A 109 -1.81 13.29 3.54
C ASP A 109 -0.58 14.13 3.92
N ASN A 110 0.26 13.58 4.80
CA ASN A 110 1.45 14.28 5.30
C ASN A 110 2.57 14.43 4.24
N ASN A 111 2.74 13.45 3.34
CA ASN A 111 3.89 13.40 2.43
C ASN A 111 3.56 13.73 0.97
N LEU A 112 2.32 13.50 0.52
CA LEU A 112 1.90 13.67 -0.88
C LEU A 112 0.96 14.87 -1.07
N SER A 113 1.00 15.85 -0.18
CA SER A 113 0.25 17.11 -0.31
C SER A 113 0.76 17.95 -1.49
N ASN A 114 0.39 17.59 -2.72
CA ASN A 114 0.57 18.43 -3.91
C ASN A 114 -0.48 18.12 -4.99
#